data_AF-A0A2V7MYS7-F1
#
_entry.id   AF-A0A2V7MYS7-F1
#
_cell.length_a   1.000
_cell.length_b   1.000
_cell.length_c   1.000
_cell.angle_alpha   90.00
_cell.angle_beta   90.00
_cell.angle_gamma   90.00
#
_symmetry.space_group_name_H-M   'P 1'
#
loop_
_entity.id
_entity.type
_entity.pdbx_description
1 polymer ?
#
loop_
_entity_poly.entity_id
_entity_poly.type
_entity_poly.pdbx_seq_one_letter_code
_entity_poly.pdbx_strand_id
1 'polypeptide(L)'
;ALAAPLRAALRTLDPGLPVDALQPMRQMMAESVATQRFYATLVAIFAGLALVMAAAGLYALISYGVVRRTHELGVRIALGADAGQVLRLVLGRGAVLALLGIVLGAGGAIATTRVLKSFLFEITATDPVTFVGAALGLVVVALIASYLPARRATRVDPMVALRTE
;
A
#
# COMPACT_ATOMS: atom_id res chain seq x y z
N ALA A 1 15.30 -13.11 -36.16
CA ALA A 1 16.27 -14.06 -36.75
C ALA A 1 15.60 -15.29 -37.38
N LEU A 2 14.66 -15.98 -36.71
CA LEU A 2 14.04 -17.22 -37.23
C LEU A 2 12.88 -17.04 -38.23
N ALA A 3 12.35 -15.83 -38.40
CA ALA A 3 11.18 -15.58 -39.25
C ALA A 3 11.44 -15.86 -40.74
N ALA A 4 12.64 -15.52 -41.25
CA ALA A 4 13.00 -15.76 -42.65
C ALA A 4 13.12 -17.26 -43.01
N PRO A 5 13.88 -18.09 -42.26
CA PRO A 5 13.97 -19.53 -42.55
C PRO A 5 12.64 -20.27 -42.34
N LEU A 6 11.83 -19.87 -41.35
CA LEU A 6 10.51 -20.47 -41.12
C LEU A 6 9.53 -20.17 -42.27
N ARG A 7 9.55 -18.94 -42.80
CA ARG A 7 8.71 -18.56 -43.96
C ARG A 7 9.10 -19.31 -45.22
N ALA A 8 10.39 -19.56 -45.42
CA ALA A 8 10.89 -20.35 -46.54
C ALA A 8 10.43 -21.82 -46.46
N ALA A 9 10.49 -22.44 -45.27
CA ALA A 9 10.02 -23.80 -45.04
C ALA A 9 8.48 -23.95 -45.17
N LEU A 10 7.71 -22.95 -44.75
CA LEU A 10 6.25 -22.96 -44.90
C LEU A 10 5.81 -22.85 -46.37
N ARG A 11 6.49 -22.03 -47.17
CA ARG A 11 6.22 -21.91 -48.62
C ARG A 11 6.51 -23.19 -49.39
N THR A 12 7.45 -24.02 -48.94
CA THR A 12 7.72 -25.32 -49.56
C THR A 12 6.67 -26.38 -49.24
N LEU A 13 5.94 -26.22 -48.14
CA LEU A 13 4.90 -27.18 -47.72
C LEU A 13 3.53 -26.81 -48.28
N ASP A 14 3.18 -25.52 -48.32
CA ASP A 14 1.90 -25.06 -48.87
C ASP A 14 2.00 -23.58 -49.34
N PRO A 15 2.04 -23.33 -50.66
CA PRO A 15 2.13 -21.98 -51.24
C PRO A 15 0.88 -21.11 -51.04
N GLY A 16 -0.26 -21.70 -50.65
CA GLY A 16 -1.55 -21.01 -50.55
C GLY A 16 -1.79 -20.27 -49.24
N LEU A 17 -0.91 -20.44 -48.24
CA LEU A 17 -1.06 -19.84 -46.91
C LEU A 17 -0.66 -18.36 -46.90
N PRO A 18 -1.59 -17.42 -46.62
CA PRO A 18 -1.27 -16.01 -46.44
C PRO A 18 -0.56 -15.82 -45.09
N VAL A 19 0.77 -15.94 -45.10
CA VAL A 19 1.63 -15.65 -43.95
C VAL A 19 1.96 -14.16 -43.97
N ASP A 20 1.02 -13.32 -43.55
CA ASP A 20 1.16 -11.86 -43.69
C ASP A 20 2.05 -11.22 -42.63
N ALA A 21 2.11 -11.75 -41.39
CA ALA A 21 3.04 -11.26 -40.38
C ALA A 21 3.47 -12.36 -39.41
N LEU A 22 4.68 -12.87 -39.57
CA LEU A 22 5.37 -13.67 -38.54
C LEU A 22 5.75 -12.73 -37.39
N GLN A 23 4.81 -12.47 -36.50
CA GLN A 23 5.10 -11.76 -35.27
C GLN A 23 5.72 -12.73 -34.26
N PRO A 24 6.83 -12.36 -33.59
CA PRO A 24 7.32 -13.14 -32.47
C PRO A 24 6.20 -13.23 -31.41
N MET A 25 6.01 -14.41 -30.82
CA MET A 25 5.00 -14.65 -29.79
C MET A 25 5.08 -13.66 -28.61
N ARG A 26 6.27 -13.08 -28.37
CA ARG A 26 6.49 -11.96 -27.44
C ARG A 26 5.70 -10.68 -27.79
N GLN A 27 5.52 -10.35 -29.07
CA GLN A 27 4.75 -9.18 -29.51
C GLN A 27 3.23 -9.41 -29.36
N MET A 28 2.73 -10.59 -29.73
CA MET A 28 1.33 -10.96 -29.45
C MET A 28 1.02 -10.99 -27.95
N MET A 29 1.90 -11.55 -27.12
CA MET A 29 1.76 -11.48 -25.65
C MET A 29 1.84 -10.03 -25.15
N ALA A 30 2.70 -9.19 -25.71
CA ALA A 30 2.80 -7.79 -25.29
C ALA A 30 1.50 -7.02 -25.56
N GLU A 31 0.86 -7.22 -26.70
CA GLU A 31 -0.45 -6.62 -27.03
C GLU A 31 -1.59 -7.18 -26.17
N SER A 32 -1.62 -8.49 -25.92
CA SER A 32 -2.66 -9.11 -25.08
C SER A 32 -2.60 -8.66 -23.61
N VAL A 33 -1.41 -8.38 -23.06
CA VAL A 33 -1.26 -7.96 -21.66
C VAL A 33 -1.20 -6.42 -21.52
N ALA A 34 -1.20 -5.66 -22.63
CA ALA A 34 -1.13 -4.20 -22.60
C ALA A 34 -2.31 -3.56 -21.85
N THR A 35 -3.54 -3.96 -22.16
CA THR A 35 -4.76 -3.50 -21.48
C THR A 35 -4.73 -3.84 -19.98
N GLN A 36 -4.31 -5.05 -19.62
CA GLN A 36 -4.23 -5.46 -18.22
C GLN A 36 -3.18 -4.65 -17.44
N ARG A 37 -2.02 -4.37 -18.05
CA ARG A 37 -0.99 -3.49 -17.47
C ARG A 37 -1.47 -2.06 -17.30
N PHE A 38 -2.26 -1.54 -18.24
CA PHE A 38 -2.84 -0.20 -18.14
C PHE A 38 -3.74 -0.07 -16.90
N TYR A 39 -4.69 -0.99 -16.72
CA TYR A 39 -5.53 -1.02 -15.53
C TYR A 39 -4.74 -1.22 -14.24
N ALA A 40 -3.76 -2.14 -14.24
CA ALA A 40 -2.91 -2.37 -13.07
C ALA A 40 -2.12 -1.10 -12.68
N THR A 41 -1.63 -0.34 -13.67
CA THR A 41 -0.90 0.92 -13.43
C THR A 41 -1.83 1.99 -12.85
N LEU A 42 -3.05 2.13 -13.38
CA LEU A 42 -4.04 3.04 -12.82
C LEU A 42 -4.39 2.69 -11.37
N VAL A 43 -4.66 1.41 -11.09
CA VAL A 43 -4.94 0.92 -9.74
C VAL A 43 -3.75 1.18 -8.82
N ALA A 44 -2.51 0.99 -9.29
CA ALA A 44 -1.32 1.28 -8.51
C ALA A 44 -1.21 2.78 -8.15
N ILE A 45 -1.52 3.68 -9.08
CA ILE A 45 -1.55 5.12 -8.82
C ILE A 45 -2.63 5.47 -7.79
N PHE A 46 -3.86 4.96 -7.97
CA PHE A 46 -4.95 5.17 -7.01
C PHE A 46 -4.61 4.63 -5.62
N ALA A 47 -4.01 3.44 -5.53
CA ALA A 47 -3.55 2.86 -4.29
C ALA A 47 -2.47 3.74 -3.62
N GLY A 48 -1.54 4.29 -4.40
CA GLY A 48 -0.54 5.25 -3.93
C GLY A 48 -1.18 6.52 -3.34
N LEU A 49 -2.16 7.10 -4.03
CA LEU A 49 -2.90 8.27 -3.53
C LEU A 49 -3.70 7.93 -2.26
N ALA A 50 -4.34 6.76 -2.22
CA ALA A 50 -5.06 6.29 -1.05
C ALA A 50 -4.13 6.11 0.16
N LEU A 51 -2.90 5.60 -0.04
CA LEU A 51 -1.88 5.50 1.01
C LEU A 51 -1.47 6.87 1.55
N VAL A 52 -1.27 7.86 0.68
CA VAL A 52 -0.94 9.24 1.09
C VAL A 52 -2.09 9.83 1.90
N MET A 53 -3.33 9.68 1.44
CA MET A 53 -4.52 10.15 2.14
C MET A 53 -4.69 9.48 3.51
N ALA A 54 -4.49 8.16 3.58
CA ALA A 54 -4.52 7.41 4.83
C ALA A 54 -3.44 7.87 5.81
N ALA A 55 -2.21 8.09 5.32
CA ALA A 55 -1.11 8.61 6.13
C ALA A 55 -1.42 10.01 6.68
N ALA A 56 -1.93 10.91 5.84
CA ALA A 56 -2.33 12.25 6.24
C ALA A 56 -3.46 12.23 7.28
N GLY A 57 -4.47 11.39 7.08
CA GLY A 57 -5.58 11.22 8.03
C GLY A 57 -5.13 10.65 9.38
N LEU A 58 -4.28 9.63 9.37
CA LEU A 58 -3.72 9.06 10.59
C LEU A 58 -2.85 10.08 11.34
N TYR A 59 -2.00 10.82 10.62
CA TYR A 59 -1.21 11.91 11.19
C TYR A 59 -2.11 12.95 11.86
N ALA A 60 -3.15 13.42 11.16
CA ALA A 60 -4.07 14.43 11.67
C ALA A 60 -4.80 13.93 12.94
N LEU A 61 -5.33 12.70 12.91
CA LEU A 61 -6.03 12.09 14.04
C LEU A 61 -5.14 11.95 15.27
N ILE A 62 -3.91 11.44 15.08
CA ILE A 62 -2.95 11.24 16.17
C ILE A 62 -2.44 12.59 16.69
N SER A 63 -2.08 13.51 15.81
CA SER A 63 -1.61 14.85 16.17
C SER A 63 -2.68 15.61 16.97
N TYR A 64 -3.94 15.53 16.57
CA TYR A 64 -5.04 16.15 17.30
C TYR A 64 -5.20 15.55 18.71
N GLY A 65 -5.11 14.22 18.83
CA GLY A 65 -5.15 13.54 20.11
C GLY A 65 -3.99 13.89 21.05
N VAL A 66 -2.79 14.11 20.49
CA VAL A 66 -1.62 14.58 21.25
C VAL A 66 -1.85 16.00 21.77
N VAL A 67 -2.31 16.93 20.93
CA VAL A 67 -2.55 18.33 21.33
C VAL A 67 -3.62 18.45 22.42
N ARG A 68 -4.65 17.59 22.41
CA ARG A 68 -5.64 17.57 23.51
C ARG A 68 -5.07 17.05 24.84
N ARG A 69 -3.96 16.32 24.83
CA ARG A 69 -3.35 15.69 26.02
C ARG A 69 -1.95 16.22 26.33
N THR A 70 -1.50 17.29 25.66
CA THR A 70 -0.17 17.88 25.89
C THR A 70 -0.01 18.35 27.33
N HIS A 71 -1.06 18.86 27.97
CA HIS A 71 -1.00 19.28 29.37
C HIS A 71 -0.76 18.10 30.32
N GLU A 72 -1.53 17.00 30.17
CA GLU A 72 -1.34 15.77 30.96
C GLU A 72 0.03 15.13 30.72
N LEU A 73 0.47 15.10 29.44
CA LEU A 73 1.77 14.57 29.04
C LEU A 73 2.93 15.43 29.58
N GLY A 74 2.78 16.75 29.54
CA GLY A 74 3.75 17.71 30.07
C GLY A 74 3.91 17.60 31.58
N VAL A 75 2.81 17.48 32.34
CA VAL A 75 2.85 17.26 33.79
C VAL A 75 3.51 15.92 34.12
N ARG A 76 3.21 14.83 33.39
CA ARG A 76 3.89 13.53 33.57
C ARG A 76 5.39 13.64 33.35
N ILE A 77 5.83 14.28 32.26
CA ILE A 77 7.26 14.46 31.95
C ILE A 77 7.94 15.33 33.01
N ALA A 78 7.29 16.41 33.48
CA ALA A 78 7.81 17.27 34.54
C ALA A 78 7.96 16.54 35.89
N LEU A 79 7.12 15.54 36.16
CA LEU A 79 7.22 14.65 37.32
C LEU A 79 8.24 13.50 37.10
N GLY A 80 9.00 13.50 36.00
CA GLY A 80 10.05 12.52 35.71
C GLY A 80 9.61 11.31 34.89
N ALA A 81 8.44 11.34 34.24
CA ALA A 81 8.02 10.25 33.36
C ALA A 81 8.92 10.15 32.12
N ASP A 82 9.29 8.91 31.80
CA ASP A 82 10.14 8.59 30.65
C ASP A 82 9.44 8.94 29.32
N ALA A 83 10.10 9.75 28.49
CA ALA A 83 9.65 10.12 27.15
C ALA A 83 9.42 8.88 26.25
N GLY A 84 10.10 7.77 26.54
CA GLY A 84 9.88 6.48 25.90
C GLY A 84 8.46 5.92 26.12
N GLN A 85 7.87 6.12 27.30
CA GLN A 85 6.51 5.67 27.60
C GLN A 85 5.46 6.44 26.79
N VAL A 86 5.66 7.74 26.58
CA VAL A 86 4.79 8.59 25.75
C VAL A 86 4.86 8.15 24.28
N LEU A 87 6.07 7.93 23.77
CA LEU A 87 6.29 7.43 22.41
C LEU A 87 5.59 6.07 22.20
N ARG A 88 5.75 5.13 23.14
CA ARG A 88 5.13 3.80 23.06
C ARG A 88 3.61 3.85 23.13
N LEU A 89 3.04 4.76 23.92
CA LEU A 89 1.59 4.96 24.01
C LEU A 89 1.01 5.46 22.67
N VAL A 90 1.64 6.46 22.06
CA VAL A 90 1.17 7.06 20.80
C VAL A 90 1.33 6.08 19.64
N LEU A 91 2.49 5.43 19.52
CA LEU A 91 2.73 4.40 18.51
C LEU A 91 1.79 3.20 18.70
N GLY A 92 1.51 2.79 19.94
CA GLY A 92 0.56 1.71 20.24
C GLY A 92 -0.86 2.01 19.76
N ARG A 93 -1.34 3.26 19.92
CA ARG A 93 -2.63 3.68 19.36
C ARG A 93 -2.65 3.64 17.83
N GLY A 94 -1.57 4.12 17.20
CA GLY A 94 -1.42 4.03 15.74
C GLY A 94 -1.41 2.58 15.25
N ALA A 95 -0.71 1.69 15.95
CA ALA A 95 -0.62 0.27 15.61
C ALA A 95 -1.98 -0.44 15.74
N VAL A 96 -2.76 -0.16 16.80
CA VAL A 96 -4.11 -0.75 16.96
C VAL A 96 -5.04 -0.32 15.84
N LEU A 97 -5.04 0.97 15.47
CA LEU A 97 -5.84 1.47 14.34
C LEU A 97 -5.42 0.82 13.02
N ALA A 98 -4.11 0.67 12.79
CA ALA A 98 -3.58 0.02 11.60
C ALA A 98 -4.00 -1.46 11.54
N LEU A 99 -3.89 -2.21 12.66
CA LEU A 99 -4.29 -3.61 12.73
C LEU A 99 -5.78 -3.80 12.46
N LEU A 100 -6.64 -2.97 13.05
CA LEU A 100 -8.08 -3.01 12.77
C LEU A 100 -8.37 -2.73 11.30
N GLY A 101 -7.73 -1.71 10.73
CA GLY A 101 -7.84 -1.38 9.31
C GLY A 101 -7.37 -2.52 8.40
N ILE A 102 -6.27 -3.20 8.74
CA ILE A 102 -5.73 -4.34 7.98
C ILE A 102 -6.70 -5.52 8.04
N VAL A 103 -7.24 -5.86 9.21
CA VAL A 103 -8.19 -6.98 9.35
C VAL A 103 -9.47 -6.71 8.56
N LEU A 104 -10.04 -5.51 8.70
CA LEU A 104 -11.24 -5.11 7.95
C LEU A 104 -10.98 -5.05 6.44
N GLY A 105 -9.84 -4.49 6.03
CA GLY A 105 -9.42 -4.40 4.63
C GLY A 105 -9.16 -5.76 4.00
N ALA A 106 -8.49 -6.66 4.72
CA ALA A 106 -8.26 -8.04 4.26
C ALA A 106 -9.58 -8.80 4.11
N GLY A 107 -10.50 -8.67 5.07
CA GLY A 107 -11.84 -9.24 4.97
C GLY A 107 -12.61 -8.71 3.76
N GLY A 108 -12.58 -7.39 3.53
CA GLY A 108 -13.16 -6.75 2.36
C GLY A 108 -12.55 -7.24 1.05
N ALA A 109 -11.22 -7.29 0.96
CA ALA A 109 -10.50 -7.78 -0.21
C ALA A 109 -10.88 -9.23 -0.55
N ILE A 110 -10.93 -10.13 0.44
CA ILE A 110 -11.35 -11.53 0.23
C ILE A 110 -12.80 -11.60 -0.27
N ALA A 111 -13.70 -10.80 0.30
CA ALA A 111 -15.11 -10.75 -0.11
C ALA A 111 -15.25 -10.26 -1.57
N THR A 112 -14.57 -9.17 -1.94
CA THR A 112 -14.57 -8.64 -3.30
C THR A 112 -13.95 -9.63 -4.29
N THR A 113 -12.84 -10.26 -3.94
CA THR A 113 -12.20 -11.29 -4.75
C THR A 113 -13.15 -12.47 -5.03
N ARG A 114 -13.97 -12.86 -4.05
CA ARG A 114 -14.95 -13.94 -4.23
C ARG A 114 -16.01 -13.59 -5.27
N VAL A 115 -16.43 -12.33 -5.34
CA VAL A 115 -17.36 -11.83 -6.37
C VAL A 115 -16.66 -11.75 -7.73
N LEU A 116 -15.40 -11.29 -7.76
CA LEU A 116 -14.63 -11.18 -9.00
C LEU A 116 -14.21 -12.53 -9.59
N LYS A 117 -14.13 -13.61 -8.80
CA LYS A 117 -13.82 -14.96 -9.29
C LYS A 117 -14.78 -15.44 -10.39
N SER A 118 -16.03 -14.98 -10.42
CA SER A 118 -16.96 -15.32 -11.51
C SER A 118 -16.63 -14.62 -12.83
N PHE A 119 -15.77 -13.60 -12.80
CA PHE A 119 -15.32 -12.81 -13.95
C PHE A 119 -13.84 -13.06 -14.30
N LEU A 120 -13.03 -13.56 -13.37
CA LEU A 120 -11.60 -13.84 -13.54
C LEU A 120 -11.35 -15.32 -13.88
N PHE A 121 -11.07 -15.60 -15.15
CA PHE A 121 -10.45 -16.88 -15.55
C PHE A 121 -9.00 -16.96 -15.03
N GLU A 122 -8.68 -18.05 -14.32
CA GLU A 122 -7.32 -18.58 -14.04
C GLU A 122 -6.29 -17.71 -13.29
N ILE A 123 -6.69 -16.74 -12.45
CA ILE A 123 -5.74 -16.09 -11.53
C ILE A 123 -6.00 -16.60 -10.11
N THR A 124 -4.96 -17.12 -9.44
CA THR A 124 -4.99 -17.54 -8.04
C THR A 124 -5.37 -16.35 -7.17
N ALA A 125 -6.67 -16.23 -6.89
CA ALA A 125 -7.30 -14.99 -6.43
C ALA A 125 -6.85 -14.52 -5.02
N THR A 126 -6.13 -15.36 -4.30
CA THR A 126 -5.62 -15.11 -2.95
C THR A 126 -4.16 -15.54 -2.87
N ASP A 127 -3.27 -14.72 -3.42
CA ASP A 127 -1.83 -14.90 -3.25
C ASP A 127 -1.39 -14.38 -1.86
N PRO A 128 -0.93 -15.26 -0.95
CA PRO A 128 -0.50 -14.87 0.39
C PRO A 128 0.63 -13.83 0.39
N VAL A 129 1.52 -13.87 -0.61
CA VAL A 129 2.65 -12.95 -0.70
C VAL A 129 2.16 -11.51 -0.90
N THR A 130 1.18 -11.33 -1.79
CA THR A 130 0.57 -10.02 -2.04
C THR A 130 -0.15 -9.47 -0.80
N PHE A 131 -0.91 -10.31 -0.09
CA PHE A 131 -1.61 -9.89 1.13
C PHE A 131 -0.64 -9.52 2.27
N VAL A 132 0.39 -10.34 2.51
CA VAL A 132 1.41 -10.08 3.52
C VAL A 132 2.21 -8.82 3.17
N GLY A 133 2.60 -8.66 1.90
CA GLY A 133 3.29 -7.47 1.42
C GLY A 133 2.48 -6.19 1.61
N ALA A 134 1.20 -6.23 1.27
CA ALA A 134 0.28 -5.09 1.48
C ALA A 134 0.10 -4.77 2.97
N ALA A 135 -0.09 -5.78 3.82
CA ALA A 135 -0.22 -5.60 5.26
C ALA A 135 1.04 -4.98 5.87
N LEU A 136 2.23 -5.47 5.51
CA LEU A 136 3.51 -4.90 5.95
C LEU A 136 3.67 -3.46 5.47
N GLY A 137 3.34 -3.17 4.21
CA GLY A 137 3.36 -1.81 3.67
C GLY A 137 2.47 -0.84 4.46
N LEU A 138 1.24 -1.27 4.79
CA LEU A 138 0.31 -0.48 5.61
C LEU A 138 0.83 -0.25 7.03
N VAL A 139 1.44 -1.26 7.66
CA VAL A 139 2.07 -1.12 8.98
C VAL A 139 3.21 -0.09 8.92
N VAL A 140 4.08 -0.16 7.92
CA VAL A 140 5.18 0.80 7.74
C VAL A 140 4.65 2.22 7.57
N VAL A 141 3.64 2.42 6.72
CA VAL A 141 3.02 3.72 6.51
C VAL A 141 2.39 4.26 7.80
N ALA A 142 1.69 3.41 8.56
CA ALA A 142 1.09 3.81 9.83
C ALA A 142 2.14 4.19 10.88
N LEU A 143 3.26 3.46 10.95
CA LEU A 143 4.37 3.79 11.83
C LEU A 143 5.03 5.11 11.44
N ILE A 144 5.28 5.35 10.15
CA ILE A 144 5.86 6.61 9.66
C ILE A 144 4.93 7.79 9.99
N ALA A 145 3.64 7.66 9.69
CA ALA A 145 2.64 8.70 9.93
C ALA A 145 2.45 9.01 11.42
N SER A 146 2.56 8.00 12.30
CA SER A 146 2.42 8.16 13.75
C SER A 146 3.72 8.54 14.47
N TYR A 147 4.88 8.28 13.89
CA TYR A 147 6.19 8.59 14.50
C TYR A 147 6.43 10.09 14.63
N LEU A 148 6.13 10.86 13.58
CA LEU A 148 6.33 12.31 13.58
C LEU A 148 5.55 13.05 14.70
N PRO A 149 4.22 12.84 14.88
CA PRO A 149 3.48 13.47 15.97
C PRO A 149 3.88 12.91 17.33
N ALA A 150 4.25 11.63 17.44
CA ALA A 150 4.75 11.05 18.68
C ALA A 150 6.09 11.67 19.12
N ARG A 151 7.02 11.91 18.17
CA ARG A 151 8.29 12.59 18.42
C ARG A 151 8.08 14.08 18.73
N ARG A 152 7.08 14.73 18.14
CA ARG A 152 6.69 16.08 18.56
C ARG A 152 6.22 16.09 20.00
N ALA A 153 5.38 15.13 20.42
CA ALA A 153 4.88 15.04 21.80
C ALA A 153 5.99 14.95 22.85
N THR A 154 7.09 14.23 22.55
CA THR A 154 8.23 14.08 23.47
C THR A 154 9.18 15.27 23.47
N ARG A 155 9.09 16.14 22.45
CA ARG A 155 9.90 17.37 22.31
C ARG A 155 9.16 18.64 22.71
N VAL A 156 7.88 18.55 23.10
CA VAL A 156 7.17 19.69 23.69
C VAL A 156 7.86 19.97 25.02
N ASP A 157 8.59 21.08 25.04
CA ASP A 157 9.40 21.53 26.16
C ASP A 157 8.46 21.86 27.34
N PRO A 158 8.58 21.18 28.50
CA PRO A 158 7.69 21.39 29.65
C PRO A 158 7.68 22.86 30.12
N MET A 159 8.70 23.64 29.80
CA MET A 159 8.79 25.07 30.10
C MET A 159 7.81 25.95 29.30
N VAL A 160 7.33 25.52 28.12
CA VAL A 160 6.30 26.26 27.36
C VAL A 160 4.91 25.98 27.92
N ALA A 161 4.68 24.80 28.50
CA ALA A 161 3.41 24.45 29.15
C ALA A 161 3.15 25.25 30.44
N LEU A 162 4.21 25.72 31.11
CA LEU A 162 4.13 26.52 32.34
C LEU A 162 4.12 28.05 32.11
N ARG A 163 4.38 28.52 30.88
CA ARG A 163 4.45 29.97 30.57
C ARG A 163 3.18 30.51 29.90
N THR A 164 2.12 29.70 29.83
CA THR A 164 0.79 30.19 29.46
C THR A 164 -0.02 30.41 30.73
N GLU A 165 0.37 31.44 31.47
CA GLU A 165 -0.49 32.14 32.41
C GLU A 165 -0.44 33.63 32.06
#